data_AF-A0A524EVY6-F1
#
_entry.id   AF-A0A524EVY6-F1
#
_cell.length_a   1.000
_cell.length_b   1.000
_cell.length_c   1.000
_cell.angle_alpha   90.00
_cell.angle_beta   90.00
_cell.angle_gamma   90.00
#
_symmetry.space_group_name_H-M   'P 1'
#
loop_
_entity.id
_entity.type
_entity.pdbx_description
1 polymer ?
#
loop_
_entity_poly.entity_id
_entity_poly.type
_entity_poly.pdbx_seq_one_letter_code
_entity_poly.pdbx_strand_id
1 'polypeptide(L)'
;IKKMAKLTFAFMQLSSCWGCHQSLLNAHLKLYMLIPEFEIVYWPAVVDFKLKSLEERADGSVDVGFIEGGVRTEGDKEMVHLIRKKCKIVVAFGACANHGSVIGLANLYTKEDLLKRKFVEAESIVESEVPGGWPNEYVPEMLDKLLTVPQVIDVEAKIPGCPPTTDNIVAAFAYLLTVFGHTNPKQKSDTNVCAQCSLNKGGCRLDAGEICYGAITAGGCELMCPESGDPCVGCFEVSKKIDGKRATQLFDLVTSKGEFGEIDTINAQKFVELYLGLGNFDFLYVERDVLQRLAEHPERFEEKTIKTKQGEEKVLLFNETGNETIDNLVGMLLTKLRGNKHFKFSQASVCSTCERTIVDKTYTTIKRDYEGMPNKEKCFLEEGYVCLGPVTKAGCGTLCPNKANAPCLGCYGPPESVKDQGAKMLATYASLSRTDPDELTAKILDPAGLFNRFTLAASTFGGRVEDTTEEKK
;
A
#
# COMPACT_ATOMS: atom_id res chain seq x y z
N ILE A 1 34.05 16.87 -3.96
CA ILE A 1 32.78 16.11 -4.06
C ILE A 1 31.66 17.12 -3.83
N LYS A 2 30.85 17.45 -4.86
CA LYS A 2 29.70 18.35 -4.67
C LYS A 2 28.74 17.67 -3.69
N LYS A 3 28.53 18.26 -2.51
CA LYS A 3 27.57 17.79 -1.52
C LYS A 3 26.19 17.93 -2.18
N MET A 4 25.49 16.81 -2.42
CA MET A 4 24.13 16.84 -2.94
C MET A 4 23.22 17.53 -1.93
N ALA A 5 22.16 18.19 -2.41
CA ALA A 5 21.16 18.80 -1.54
C ALA A 5 20.45 17.71 -0.74
N LYS A 6 20.26 17.93 0.57
CA LYS A 6 19.51 17.01 1.43
C LYS A 6 18.04 17.04 1.05
N LEU A 7 17.35 15.92 1.22
CA LEU A 7 15.90 15.89 1.03
C LEU A 7 15.20 16.50 2.24
N THR A 8 14.22 17.35 1.98
CA THR A 8 13.46 18.07 3.01
C THR A 8 12.20 17.31 3.40
N PHE A 9 11.98 17.17 4.71
CA PHE A 9 10.90 16.38 5.28
C PHE A 9 10.02 17.18 6.23
N ALA A 10 8.71 17.04 6.09
CA ALA A 10 7.71 17.52 7.05
C ALA A 10 6.94 16.34 7.65
N PHE A 11 6.74 16.35 8.96
CA PHE A 11 5.97 15.37 9.72
C PHE A 11 4.82 16.07 10.41
N MET A 12 3.60 15.73 9.99
CA MET A 12 2.36 16.27 10.53
C MET A 12 1.66 15.23 11.38
N GLN A 13 1.22 15.65 12.56
CA GLN A 13 0.35 14.89 13.43
C GLN A 13 -1.05 15.50 13.37
N LEU A 14 -2.05 14.66 13.11
CA LEU A 14 -3.47 14.98 13.21
C LEU A 14 -4.05 14.34 14.48
N SER A 15 -5.35 14.02 14.47
CA SER A 15 -5.98 13.14 15.47
C SER A 15 -5.35 11.73 15.46
N SER A 16 -4.40 11.50 16.38
CA SER A 16 -3.64 10.25 16.49
C SER A 16 -3.13 9.98 17.92
N CYS A 17 -2.46 8.83 18.11
CA CYS A 17 -1.82 8.43 19.37
C CYS A 17 -0.29 8.61 19.39
N TRP A 18 0.29 9.21 18.33
CA TRP A 18 1.73 9.37 18.12
C TRP A 18 2.53 8.06 17.94
N GLY A 19 1.86 6.91 17.84
CA GLY A 19 2.50 5.61 17.75
C GLY A 19 3.38 5.42 16.50
N CYS A 20 3.07 6.08 15.38
CA CYS A 20 3.85 5.92 14.15
C CYS A 20 5.16 6.71 14.23
N HIS A 21 5.12 7.93 14.77
CA HIS A 21 6.32 8.70 15.12
C HIS A 21 7.19 7.96 16.15
N GLN A 22 6.61 7.35 17.19
CA GLN A 22 7.38 6.53 18.14
C GLN A 22 8.06 5.33 17.44
N SER A 23 7.35 4.65 16.53
CA SER A 23 7.92 3.52 15.77
C SER A 23 9.09 3.95 14.86
N LEU A 24 9.03 5.15 14.29
CA LEU A 24 10.14 5.77 13.56
C LEU A 24 11.34 6.03 14.49
N LEU A 25 11.12 6.57 15.70
CA LEU A 25 12.20 6.80 16.67
C LEU A 25 12.81 5.50 17.23
N ASN A 26 12.03 4.41 17.28
CA ASN A 26 12.52 3.07 17.62
C ASN A 26 13.52 2.51 16.61
N ALA A 27 13.75 3.17 15.47
CA ALA A 27 14.83 2.83 14.55
C ALA A 27 16.22 2.97 15.19
N HIS A 28 16.35 3.73 16.29
CA HIS A 28 17.58 3.89 17.05
C HIS A 28 18.78 4.19 16.12
N LEU A 29 19.80 3.32 16.12
CA LEU A 29 20.99 3.46 15.29
C LEU A 29 20.73 3.32 13.79
N LYS A 30 19.64 2.66 13.36
CA LYS A 30 19.27 2.61 11.92
C LYS A 30 18.91 4.00 11.41
N LEU A 31 18.34 4.85 12.25
CA LEU A 31 18.01 6.23 11.90
C LEU A 31 19.27 7.09 11.71
N TYR A 32 20.39 6.76 12.39
CA TYR A 32 21.67 7.46 12.22
C TYR A 32 22.20 7.39 10.79
N MET A 33 21.95 6.31 10.05
CA MET A 33 22.35 6.23 8.64
C MET A 33 21.50 7.13 7.72
N LEU A 34 20.30 7.49 8.18
CA LEU A 34 19.30 8.20 7.40
C LEU A 34 19.31 9.72 7.67
N ILE A 35 19.49 10.12 8.94
CA ILE A 35 19.51 11.53 9.39
C ILE A 35 20.48 12.42 8.58
N PRO A 36 21.70 11.99 8.23
CA PRO A 36 22.63 12.82 7.46
C PRO A 36 22.07 13.26 6.11
N GLU A 37 21.21 12.45 5.50
CA GLU A 37 20.59 12.69 4.19
C GLU A 37 19.31 13.54 4.29
N PHE A 38 18.82 13.78 5.52
CA PHE A 38 17.54 14.44 5.77
C PHE A 38 17.71 15.86 6.30
N GLU A 39 16.81 16.73 5.88
CA GLU A 39 16.54 18.03 6.50
C GLU A 39 15.10 18.04 7.00
N ILE A 40 14.91 17.95 8.32
CA ILE A 40 13.56 18.00 8.91
C ILE A 40 13.17 19.46 9.07
N VAL A 41 12.22 19.90 8.25
CA VAL A 41 11.76 21.31 8.20
C VAL A 41 10.53 21.57 9.05
N TYR A 42 9.81 20.50 9.41
CA TYR A 42 8.67 20.56 10.32
C TYR A 42 8.48 19.19 10.98
N TRP A 43 8.54 19.14 12.30
CA TRP A 43 8.15 18.00 13.11
C TRP A 43 8.00 18.49 14.56
N PRO A 44 6.78 18.86 15.00
CA PRO A 44 6.58 19.61 16.24
C PRO A 44 7.17 18.98 17.51
N ALA A 45 7.30 17.65 17.54
CA ALA A 45 7.83 16.91 18.67
C ALA A 45 9.38 16.81 18.70
N VAL A 46 10.06 17.09 17.58
CA VAL A 46 11.50 16.83 17.40
C VAL A 46 12.29 18.09 17.09
N VAL A 47 11.71 19.05 16.37
CA VAL A 47 12.34 20.32 16.02
C VAL A 47 11.50 21.50 16.50
N ASP A 48 12.15 22.62 16.80
CA ASP A 48 11.48 23.80 17.37
C ASP A 48 10.63 24.61 16.38
N PHE A 49 10.68 24.27 15.08
CA PHE A 49 9.88 24.91 14.04
C PHE A 49 8.39 24.77 14.34
N LYS A 50 7.68 25.91 14.38
CA LYS A 50 6.25 25.97 14.67
C LYS A 50 5.45 25.89 13.38
N LEU A 51 4.12 25.76 13.49
CA LEU A 51 3.21 25.70 12.34
C LEU A 51 3.46 26.84 11.34
N LYS A 52 3.64 28.07 11.85
CA LYS A 52 3.96 29.24 11.05
C LYS A 52 5.22 29.07 10.18
N SER A 53 6.22 28.35 10.69
CA SER A 53 7.45 28.06 9.94
C SER A 53 7.19 27.18 8.72
N LEU A 54 6.14 26.33 8.74
CA LEU A 54 5.70 25.54 7.58
C LEU A 54 4.82 26.39 6.64
N GLU A 55 3.92 27.22 7.18
CA GLU A 55 3.04 28.12 6.42
C GLU A 55 3.81 29.11 5.56
N GLU A 56 4.90 29.69 6.10
CA GLU A 56 5.75 30.67 5.44
C GLU A 56 6.63 30.08 4.34
N ARG A 57 6.80 28.75 4.26
CA ARG A 57 7.57 28.13 3.18
C ARG A 57 6.86 28.29 1.85
N ALA A 58 7.62 28.35 0.75
CA ALA A 58 7.01 28.34 -0.57
C ALA A 58 6.24 27.02 -0.82
N ASP A 59 5.18 27.10 -1.62
CA ASP A 59 4.39 25.92 -1.99
C ASP A 59 5.24 24.94 -2.80
N GLY A 60 5.07 23.64 -2.56
CA GLY A 60 5.90 22.59 -3.16
C GLY A 60 7.40 22.67 -2.81
N SER A 61 7.81 23.43 -1.80
CA SER A 61 9.21 23.54 -1.39
C SER A 61 9.71 22.41 -0.50
N VAL A 62 8.81 21.61 0.07
CA VAL A 62 9.15 20.44 0.88
C VAL A 62 9.10 19.20 -0.01
N ASP A 63 10.12 18.35 0.04
CA ASP A 63 10.20 17.18 -0.84
C ASP A 63 9.18 16.12 -0.44
N VAL A 64 9.09 15.79 0.86
CA VAL A 64 8.19 14.74 1.35
C VAL A 64 7.50 15.16 2.65
N GLY A 65 6.17 15.06 2.67
CA GLY A 65 5.32 15.27 3.84
C GLY A 65 4.72 13.95 4.34
N PHE A 66 4.98 13.58 5.58
CA PHE A 66 4.34 12.46 6.26
C PHE A 66 3.17 12.97 7.09
N ILE A 67 2.01 12.31 6.98
CA ILE A 67 0.81 12.63 7.76
C ILE A 67 0.44 11.41 8.62
N GLU A 68 0.57 11.54 9.94
CA GLU A 68 0.05 10.57 10.91
C GLU A 68 -1.31 11.04 11.44
N GLY A 69 -2.28 10.12 11.52
CA GLY A 69 -3.57 10.37 12.16
C GLY A 69 -4.74 10.45 11.18
N GLY A 70 -5.95 10.38 11.72
CA GLY A 70 -7.18 10.60 10.96
C GLY A 70 -7.60 12.07 10.97
N VAL A 71 -8.48 12.45 10.05
CA VAL A 71 -9.06 13.80 10.00
C VAL A 71 -10.35 13.79 10.81
N ARG A 72 -10.33 14.36 12.03
CA ARG A 72 -11.50 14.37 12.93
C ARG A 72 -11.96 15.78 13.31
N THR A 73 -11.14 16.79 13.05
CA THR A 73 -11.46 18.19 13.32
C THR A 73 -11.26 19.06 12.08
N GLU A 74 -11.87 20.25 12.04
CA GLU A 74 -11.59 21.24 11.00
C GLU A 74 -10.10 21.64 11.01
N GLY A 75 -9.47 21.69 12.19
CA GLY A 75 -8.02 21.88 12.31
C GLY A 75 -7.21 20.78 11.63
N ASP A 76 -7.59 19.50 11.79
CA ASP A 76 -6.94 18.40 11.06
C ASP A 76 -7.05 18.58 9.54
N LYS A 77 -8.23 19.00 9.07
CA LYS A 77 -8.51 19.21 7.64
C LYS A 77 -7.66 20.35 7.07
N GLU A 78 -7.51 21.45 7.79
CA GLU A 78 -6.59 22.53 7.45
C GLU A 78 -5.14 22.04 7.37
N MET A 79 -4.69 21.26 8.35
CA MET A 79 -3.33 20.71 8.39
C MET A 79 -3.04 19.76 7.22
N VAL A 80 -4.01 18.93 6.83
CA VAL A 80 -3.90 18.04 5.67
C VAL A 80 -3.72 18.83 4.38
N HIS A 81 -4.55 19.85 4.16
CA HIS A 81 -4.42 20.71 2.98
C HIS A 81 -3.12 21.53 2.99
N LEU A 82 -2.66 21.97 4.16
CA LEU A 82 -1.38 22.65 4.28
C LEU A 82 -0.22 21.74 3.87
N ILE A 83 -0.16 20.51 4.38
CA ILE A 83 0.89 19.56 3.98
C ILE A 83 0.83 19.29 2.48
N ARG A 84 -0.36 19.06 1.93
CA ARG A 84 -0.54 18.84 0.49
C ARG A 84 -0.03 20.02 -0.34
N LYS A 85 -0.27 21.26 0.12
CA LYS A 85 0.17 22.49 -0.54
C LYS A 85 1.69 22.69 -0.46
N LYS A 86 2.31 22.36 0.68
CA LYS A 86 3.75 22.58 0.91
C LYS A 86 4.64 21.46 0.38
N CYS A 87 4.12 20.25 0.26
CA CYS A 87 4.90 19.06 -0.08
C CYS A 87 4.68 18.61 -1.52
N LYS A 88 5.78 18.26 -2.21
CA LYS A 88 5.73 17.63 -3.53
C LYS A 88 5.08 16.25 -3.46
N ILE A 89 5.33 15.55 -2.35
CA ILE A 89 4.90 14.17 -2.12
C ILE A 89 4.32 14.06 -0.73
N VAL A 90 3.18 13.40 -0.60
CA VAL A 90 2.49 13.15 0.65
C VAL A 90 2.39 11.66 0.91
N VAL A 91 2.76 11.27 2.12
CA VAL A 91 2.73 9.89 2.61
C VAL A 91 1.68 9.79 3.72
N ALA A 92 0.65 8.97 3.50
CA ALA A 92 -0.27 8.57 4.57
C ALA A 92 0.43 7.57 5.49
N PHE A 93 0.77 8.01 6.71
CA PHE A 93 1.65 7.30 7.63
C PHE A 93 0.86 6.67 8.79
N GLY A 94 0.72 5.35 8.74
CA GLY A 94 0.03 4.53 9.74
C GLY A 94 -1.44 4.23 9.42
N ALA A 95 -2.01 3.29 10.17
CA ALA A 95 -3.39 2.83 9.97
C ALA A 95 -4.44 3.94 10.14
N CYS A 96 -4.19 4.94 11.01
CA CYS A 96 -5.12 6.05 11.19
C CYS A 96 -5.25 6.88 9.90
N ALA A 97 -4.11 7.25 9.30
CA ALA A 97 -4.08 8.05 8.08
C ALA A 97 -4.66 7.28 6.88
N ASN A 98 -4.39 5.98 6.80
CA ASN A 98 -4.80 5.15 5.67
C ASN A 98 -6.25 4.67 5.76
N HIS A 99 -6.69 4.28 6.95
CA HIS A 99 -7.93 3.50 7.14
C HIS A 99 -8.83 4.00 8.29
N GLY A 100 -8.39 5.03 9.03
CA GLY A 100 -9.09 5.59 10.18
C GLY A 100 -8.76 4.91 11.51
N SER A 101 -8.28 3.66 11.49
CA SER A 101 -7.88 2.90 12.68
C SER A 101 -8.99 2.82 13.74
N VAL A 102 -8.62 2.53 14.99
CA VAL A 102 -9.51 2.37 16.15
C VAL A 102 -10.37 3.62 16.38
N ILE A 103 -9.82 4.82 16.18
CA ILE A 103 -10.55 6.08 16.34
C ILE A 103 -11.69 6.23 15.31
N GLY A 104 -11.60 5.53 14.17
CA GLY A 104 -12.67 5.49 13.16
C GLY A 104 -13.95 4.81 13.64
N LEU A 105 -13.90 3.99 14.70
CA LEU A 105 -15.09 3.41 15.34
C LEU A 105 -16.03 4.48 15.92
N ALA A 106 -15.52 5.70 16.15
CA ALA A 106 -16.34 6.85 16.52
C ALA A 106 -17.47 7.12 15.51
N ASN A 107 -17.30 6.74 14.25
CA ASN A 107 -18.32 6.91 13.22
C ASN A 107 -19.58 6.03 13.42
N LEU A 108 -19.62 5.17 14.45
CA LEU A 108 -20.82 4.45 14.87
C LEU A 108 -21.79 5.30 15.70
N TYR A 109 -21.36 6.47 16.15
CA TYR A 109 -22.10 7.38 17.01
C TYR A 109 -22.16 8.78 16.39
N THR A 110 -23.12 9.59 16.81
CA THR A 110 -23.16 11.00 16.42
C THR A 110 -22.05 11.78 17.12
N LYS A 111 -21.70 12.94 16.57
CA LYS A 111 -20.72 13.85 17.19
C LYS A 111 -21.18 14.26 18.59
N GLU A 112 -22.47 14.55 18.73
CA GLU A 112 -23.12 14.95 19.96
C GLU A 112 -23.05 13.83 21.01
N ASP A 113 -23.34 12.58 20.65
CA ASP A 113 -23.24 11.44 21.56
C ASP A 113 -21.82 11.28 22.12
N LEU A 114 -20.81 11.42 21.25
CA LEU A 114 -19.40 11.30 21.65
C LEU A 114 -18.99 12.42 22.61
N LEU A 115 -19.36 13.67 22.29
CA LEU A 115 -19.07 14.83 23.13
C LEU A 115 -19.78 14.72 24.49
N LYS A 116 -21.07 14.36 24.47
CA LYS A 116 -21.86 14.15 25.67
C LYS A 116 -21.29 13.03 26.54
N ARG A 117 -20.94 11.88 25.95
CA ARG A 117 -20.31 10.76 26.66
C ARG A 117 -19.01 11.16 27.34
N LYS A 118 -18.19 11.99 26.68
CA LYS A 118 -16.86 12.40 27.15
C LYS A 118 -16.89 13.51 28.19
N PHE A 119 -17.73 14.53 28.02
CA PHE A 119 -17.68 15.78 28.78
C PHE A 119 -18.87 15.98 29.73
N VAL A 120 -19.90 15.15 29.65
CA VAL A 120 -21.12 15.30 30.48
C VAL A 120 -21.44 14.02 31.23
N GLU A 121 -21.53 12.88 30.55
CA GLU A 121 -22.05 11.63 31.12
C GLU A 121 -20.96 10.72 31.70
N ALA A 122 -19.68 11.10 31.59
CA ALA A 122 -18.63 10.33 32.22
C ALA A 122 -18.78 10.34 33.73
N GLU A 123 -18.66 9.16 34.34
CA GLU A 123 -18.96 8.89 35.73
C GLU A 123 -18.09 9.70 36.70
N SER A 124 -16.93 10.16 36.23
CA SER A 124 -16.01 11.04 36.95
C SER A 124 -16.36 12.52 36.86
N ILE A 125 -17.38 12.90 36.08
CA ILE A 125 -17.80 14.29 35.89
C ILE A 125 -18.92 14.58 36.87
N VAL A 126 -18.68 15.52 37.78
CA VAL A 126 -19.60 15.85 38.86
C VAL A 126 -20.49 17.04 38.48
N GLU A 127 -19.89 18.09 37.92
CA GLU A 127 -20.57 19.24 37.29
C GLU A 127 -19.76 19.68 36.07
N SER A 128 -20.43 20.00 34.96
CA SER A 128 -19.78 20.61 33.79
C SER A 128 -19.81 22.13 33.96
N GLU A 129 -18.65 22.73 34.19
CA GLU A 129 -18.50 24.19 34.29
C GLU A 129 -18.51 24.88 32.91
N VAL A 130 -18.59 24.11 31.82
CA VAL A 130 -18.56 24.66 30.45
C VAL A 130 -19.95 25.06 29.99
N PRO A 131 -20.21 26.35 29.67
CA PRO A 131 -21.48 26.78 29.10
C PRO A 131 -21.81 26.02 27.82
N GLY A 132 -22.94 25.31 27.79
CA GLY A 132 -23.34 24.46 26.65
C GLY A 132 -22.89 23.00 26.73
N GLY A 133 -22.16 22.59 27.78
CA GLY A 133 -21.92 21.19 28.14
C GLY A 133 -20.52 20.65 27.79
N TRP A 134 -19.85 21.16 26.75
CA TRP A 134 -18.50 20.74 26.34
C TRP A 134 -17.68 21.89 25.74
N PRO A 135 -16.33 21.80 25.74
CA PRO A 135 -15.45 22.87 25.24
C PRO A 135 -15.73 23.27 23.78
N ASN A 136 -15.91 24.57 23.56
CA ASN A 136 -16.14 25.16 22.23
C ASN A 136 -15.33 26.47 21.97
N GLU A 137 -14.56 26.94 22.95
CA GLU A 137 -13.67 28.09 22.82
C GLU A 137 -12.21 27.64 22.63
N TYR A 138 -11.50 28.24 21.65
CA TYR A 138 -10.09 27.97 21.32
C TYR A 138 -9.74 26.51 20.99
N VAL A 139 -10.75 25.68 20.73
CA VAL A 139 -10.60 24.30 20.27
C VAL A 139 -11.18 24.16 18.86
N PRO A 140 -10.58 23.36 17.98
CA PRO A 140 -11.09 23.18 16.64
C PRO A 140 -12.43 22.44 16.68
N GLU A 141 -13.33 22.80 15.75
CA GLU A 141 -14.61 22.11 15.61
C GLU A 141 -14.40 20.64 15.21
N MET A 142 -15.14 19.74 15.83
CA MET A 142 -15.14 18.33 15.44
C MET A 142 -16.01 18.10 14.20
N LEU A 143 -15.49 17.34 13.25
CA LEU A 143 -16.25 16.84 12.11
C LEU A 143 -17.29 15.82 12.56
N ASP A 144 -18.37 15.66 11.79
CA ASP A 144 -19.40 14.68 12.10
C ASP A 144 -18.83 13.25 12.03
N LYS A 145 -18.03 12.98 11.00
CA LYS A 145 -17.33 11.70 10.77
C LYS A 145 -15.83 11.91 10.70
N LEU A 146 -15.10 10.92 11.21
CA LEU A 146 -13.68 10.77 10.97
C LEU A 146 -13.47 10.37 9.52
N LEU A 147 -12.57 11.07 8.84
CA LEU A 147 -12.14 10.78 7.49
C LEU A 147 -10.68 10.30 7.48
N THR A 148 -10.32 9.51 6.49
CA THR A 148 -8.93 9.14 6.22
C THR A 148 -8.25 10.23 5.40
N VAL A 149 -6.91 10.25 5.40
CA VAL A 149 -6.17 11.23 4.60
C VAL A 149 -6.48 11.08 3.10
N PRO A 150 -6.52 9.86 2.51
CA PRO A 150 -6.90 9.67 1.10
C PRO A 150 -8.34 10.07 0.75
N GLN A 151 -9.25 10.21 1.73
CA GLN A 151 -10.61 10.73 1.49
C GLN A 151 -10.64 12.25 1.37
N VAL A 152 -9.60 12.95 1.82
CA VAL A 152 -9.52 14.43 1.86
C VAL A 152 -8.56 14.97 0.80
N ILE A 153 -7.44 14.29 0.55
CA ILE A 153 -6.44 14.68 -0.46
C ILE A 153 -5.87 13.45 -1.18
N ASP A 154 -5.31 13.68 -2.36
CA ASP A 154 -4.45 12.70 -3.01
C ASP A 154 -3.11 12.53 -2.29
N VAL A 155 -2.68 11.28 -2.15
CA VAL A 155 -1.41 10.88 -1.56
C VAL A 155 -0.63 10.00 -2.52
N GLU A 156 0.67 10.20 -2.59
CA GLU A 156 1.57 9.43 -3.47
C GLU A 156 2.10 8.17 -2.80
N ALA A 157 1.98 8.02 -1.48
CA ALA A 157 2.40 6.79 -0.81
C ALA A 157 1.57 6.49 0.44
N LYS A 158 1.47 5.19 0.76
CA LYS A 158 0.72 4.68 1.92
C LYS A 158 1.60 3.69 2.69
N ILE A 159 1.79 3.94 3.98
CA ILE A 159 2.47 3.02 4.90
C ILE A 159 1.46 2.61 5.99
N PRO A 160 0.84 1.41 5.91
CA PRO A 160 -0.13 0.94 6.88
C PRO A 160 0.52 0.32 8.12
N GLY A 161 -0.32 0.05 9.13
CA GLY A 161 0.06 -0.55 10.40
C GLY A 161 -0.24 0.35 11.59
N CYS A 162 -0.54 -0.26 12.75
CA CYS A 162 -0.93 0.47 13.97
C CYS A 162 0.00 0.15 15.16
N PRO A 163 1.24 0.65 15.19
CA PRO A 163 1.91 1.41 14.12
C PRO A 163 2.57 0.49 13.07
N PRO A 164 3.06 1.03 11.93
CA PRO A 164 3.94 0.29 11.03
C PRO A 164 5.19 -0.16 11.80
N THR A 165 5.77 -1.31 11.49
CA THR A 165 7.00 -1.76 12.18
C THR A 165 8.17 -0.83 11.83
N THR A 166 9.10 -0.68 12.76
CA THR A 166 10.33 0.11 12.56
C THR A 166 11.10 -0.30 11.30
N ASP A 167 11.20 -1.61 11.03
CA ASP A 167 11.90 -2.11 9.84
C ASP A 167 11.17 -1.73 8.54
N ASN A 168 9.84 -1.81 8.54
CA ASN A 168 9.03 -1.35 7.40
C ASN A 168 9.19 0.15 7.17
N ILE A 169 9.24 0.95 8.24
CA ILE A 169 9.48 2.40 8.13
C ILE A 169 10.86 2.65 7.51
N VAL A 170 11.92 2.04 8.04
CA VAL A 170 13.29 2.22 7.51
C VAL A 170 13.37 1.79 6.05
N ALA A 171 12.75 0.66 5.68
CA ALA A 171 12.69 0.19 4.31
C ALA A 171 11.90 1.14 3.40
N ALA A 172 10.75 1.65 3.86
CA ALA A 172 9.97 2.63 3.11
C ALA A 172 10.75 3.91 2.88
N PHE A 173 11.44 4.45 3.90
CA PHE A 173 12.31 5.61 3.72
C PHE A 173 13.42 5.34 2.72
N ALA A 174 14.11 4.21 2.82
CA ALA A 174 15.16 3.84 1.87
C ALA A 174 14.63 3.71 0.43
N TYR A 175 13.44 3.15 0.23
CA TYR A 175 12.80 3.04 -1.08
C TYR A 175 12.35 4.39 -1.63
N LEU A 176 11.75 5.23 -0.78
CA LEU A 176 11.38 6.59 -1.14
C LEU A 176 12.63 7.37 -1.61
N LEU A 177 13.80 7.17 -0.97
CA LEU A 177 15.06 7.74 -1.44
C LEU A 177 15.46 7.27 -2.85
N THR A 178 15.25 6.01 -3.22
CA THR A 178 15.56 5.53 -4.58
C THR A 178 14.60 6.11 -5.61
N VAL A 179 13.31 6.19 -5.26
CA VAL A 179 12.24 6.76 -6.10
C VAL A 179 12.34 8.29 -6.21
N PHE A 180 13.06 8.97 -5.31
CA PHE A 180 13.22 10.44 -5.32
C PHE A 180 14.61 10.91 -5.78
N GLY A 181 15.66 10.11 -5.60
CA GLY A 181 17.05 10.48 -5.89
C GLY A 181 17.71 9.74 -7.06
N HIS A 182 17.11 8.65 -7.58
CA HIS A 182 17.78 7.72 -8.50
C HIS A 182 16.94 7.24 -9.68
N THR A 183 15.90 7.98 -10.09
CA THR A 183 14.82 7.53 -10.97
C THR A 183 15.14 7.15 -12.40
N ASN A 184 16.38 7.20 -12.87
CA ASN A 184 16.69 6.54 -14.13
C ASN A 184 17.26 5.15 -13.80
N PRO A 185 16.66 4.06 -14.33
CA PRO A 185 17.34 2.77 -14.37
C PRO A 185 18.78 3.03 -14.78
N LYS A 186 19.73 2.76 -13.88
CA LYS A 186 21.11 3.19 -14.11
C LYS A 186 21.56 2.40 -15.32
N GLN A 187 21.86 3.06 -16.44
CA GLN A 187 22.29 2.34 -17.63
C GLN A 187 23.58 1.57 -17.30
N LYS A 188 23.46 0.25 -17.06
CA LYS A 188 24.50 -0.51 -16.37
C LYS A 188 25.63 -0.95 -17.29
N SER A 189 25.37 -1.04 -18.58
CA SER A 189 26.28 -1.69 -19.53
C SER A 189 26.18 -1.12 -20.93
N ASP A 190 27.32 -1.07 -21.63
CA ASP A 190 27.43 -0.77 -23.05
C ASP A 190 27.15 -1.99 -23.95
N THR A 191 26.75 -3.11 -23.36
CA THR A 191 26.33 -4.33 -24.05
C THR A 191 24.95 -4.79 -23.57
N ASN A 192 24.34 -5.73 -24.29
CA ASN A 192 23.07 -6.34 -23.96
C ASN A 192 23.19 -7.87 -23.90
N VAL A 193 22.21 -8.53 -23.29
CA VAL A 193 22.20 -10.00 -23.16
C VAL A 193 22.25 -10.68 -24.53
N CYS A 194 21.55 -10.18 -25.55
CA CYS A 194 21.58 -10.75 -26.89
C CYS A 194 22.97 -10.77 -27.54
N ALA A 195 23.83 -9.79 -27.22
CA ALA A 195 25.20 -9.73 -27.73
C ALA A 195 26.12 -10.82 -27.16
N GLN A 196 25.77 -11.37 -26.00
CA GLN A 196 26.55 -12.40 -25.30
C GLN A 196 25.86 -13.78 -25.30
N CYS A 197 24.63 -13.87 -25.81
CA CYS A 197 23.83 -15.08 -25.79
C CYS A 197 24.25 -16.08 -26.88
N SER A 198 24.63 -17.29 -26.47
CA SER A 198 25.00 -18.38 -27.39
C SER A 198 23.86 -18.77 -28.34
N LEU A 199 22.60 -18.69 -27.87
CA LEU A 199 21.40 -19.02 -28.65
C LEU A 199 21.10 -18.03 -29.78
N ASN A 200 21.75 -16.87 -29.83
CA ASN A 200 21.50 -15.88 -30.88
C ASN A 200 21.96 -16.37 -32.28
N LYS A 201 22.89 -17.34 -32.32
CA LYS A 201 23.38 -17.98 -33.55
C LYS A 201 22.54 -19.19 -34.00
N GLY A 202 21.60 -19.63 -33.17
CA GLY A 202 20.71 -20.77 -33.42
C GLY A 202 20.01 -21.20 -32.14
N GLY A 203 18.69 -21.40 -32.18
CA GLY A 203 17.88 -21.72 -31.00
C GLY A 203 17.38 -20.50 -30.20
N CYS A 204 17.30 -19.32 -30.83
CA CYS A 204 16.80 -18.12 -30.18
C CYS A 204 15.31 -18.27 -29.79
N ARG A 205 14.98 -17.90 -28.56
CA ARG A 205 13.62 -17.93 -28.01
C ARG A 205 12.64 -17.05 -28.78
N LEU A 206 13.09 -15.86 -29.21
CA LEU A 206 12.28 -14.96 -30.05
C LEU A 206 11.96 -15.58 -31.41
N ASP A 207 12.87 -16.40 -31.96
CA ASP A 207 12.65 -17.12 -33.22
C ASP A 207 11.64 -18.27 -33.03
N ALA A 208 11.52 -18.81 -31.81
CA ALA A 208 10.51 -19.80 -31.42
C ALA A 208 9.15 -19.19 -31.02
N GLY A 209 8.98 -17.85 -31.09
CA GLY A 209 7.75 -17.16 -30.69
C GLY A 209 7.57 -16.99 -29.18
N GLU A 210 8.63 -17.20 -28.39
CA GLU A 210 8.64 -17.01 -26.94
C GLU A 210 9.16 -15.60 -26.59
N ILE A 211 8.44 -14.91 -25.69
CA ILE A 211 8.83 -13.56 -25.24
C ILE A 211 10.14 -13.65 -24.45
N CYS A 212 11.16 -12.89 -24.87
CA CYS A 212 12.47 -12.84 -24.22
C CYS A 212 13.03 -11.42 -24.26
N TYR A 213 13.36 -10.86 -23.11
CA TYR A 213 13.72 -9.45 -22.96
C TYR A 213 15.22 -9.15 -23.15
N GLY A 214 16.00 -10.13 -23.64
CA GLY A 214 17.46 -10.02 -23.72
C GLY A 214 17.96 -8.89 -24.63
N ALA A 215 17.16 -8.47 -25.62
CA ALA A 215 17.53 -7.43 -26.57
C ALA A 215 17.65 -6.03 -25.95
N ILE A 216 16.96 -5.81 -24.83
CA ILE A 216 16.87 -4.52 -24.14
C ILE A 216 17.44 -4.56 -22.71
N THR A 217 17.89 -5.73 -22.27
CA THR A 217 18.47 -5.97 -20.94
C THR A 217 19.98 -5.78 -20.97
N ALA A 218 20.55 -5.06 -20.01
CA ALA A 218 22.00 -4.88 -19.88
C ALA A 218 22.73 -6.23 -19.80
N GLY A 219 23.85 -6.35 -20.53
CA GLY A 219 24.69 -7.55 -20.49
C GLY A 219 25.59 -7.61 -19.25
N GLY A 220 26.24 -8.75 -19.03
CA GLY A 220 27.04 -9.04 -17.82
C GLY A 220 26.43 -10.08 -16.88
N CYS A 221 25.35 -10.76 -17.29
CA CYS A 221 24.79 -11.89 -16.56
C CYS A 221 25.58 -13.16 -16.86
N GLU A 222 26.23 -13.77 -15.86
CA GLU A 222 26.97 -15.03 -16.04
C GLU A 222 26.06 -16.26 -16.11
N LEU A 223 24.90 -16.22 -15.42
CA LEU A 223 23.96 -17.35 -15.34
C LEU A 223 23.15 -17.58 -16.62
N MET A 224 23.00 -16.53 -17.46
CA MET A 224 22.28 -16.53 -18.73
C MET A 224 21.03 -17.45 -18.76
N CYS A 225 19.92 -17.01 -18.15
CA CYS A 225 18.66 -17.79 -18.09
C CYS A 225 18.27 -18.50 -19.42
N PRO A 226 18.42 -17.86 -20.61
CA PRO A 226 18.16 -18.52 -21.89
C PRO A 226 18.89 -19.84 -22.10
N GLU A 227 20.14 -19.95 -21.64
CA GLU A 227 20.96 -21.15 -21.75
C GLU A 227 20.49 -22.27 -20.81
N SER A 228 19.84 -21.90 -19.70
CA SER A 228 19.27 -22.83 -18.72
C SER A 228 17.84 -23.29 -19.04
N GLY A 229 17.22 -22.76 -20.11
CA GLY A 229 15.87 -23.15 -20.52
C GLY A 229 14.80 -22.05 -20.41
N ASP A 230 15.11 -20.93 -19.77
CA ASP A 230 14.13 -19.88 -19.44
C ASP A 230 14.34 -18.59 -20.23
N PRO A 231 13.31 -17.80 -20.57
CA PRO A 231 13.51 -16.50 -21.22
C PRO A 231 14.29 -15.53 -20.31
N CYS A 232 15.00 -14.58 -20.92
CA CYS A 232 15.59 -13.47 -20.17
C CYS A 232 14.45 -12.59 -19.61
N VAL A 233 14.48 -12.34 -18.29
CA VAL A 233 13.46 -11.59 -17.55
C VAL A 233 13.86 -10.15 -17.18
N GLY A 234 15.00 -9.64 -17.68
CA GLY A 234 15.34 -8.23 -17.48
C GLY A 234 16.02 -7.82 -16.17
N CYS A 235 16.51 -8.76 -15.35
CA CYS A 235 17.07 -8.46 -14.03
C CYS A 235 18.32 -7.57 -13.97
N PHE A 236 18.97 -7.30 -15.11
CA PHE A 236 20.13 -6.40 -15.19
C PHE A 236 19.75 -4.96 -15.59
N GLU A 237 18.45 -4.63 -15.62
CA GLU A 237 17.91 -3.31 -15.98
C GLU A 237 18.29 -2.87 -17.42
N VAL A 238 18.23 -1.56 -17.67
CA VAL A 238 18.36 -0.94 -19.00
C VAL A 238 19.80 -0.98 -19.51
N SER A 239 19.98 -1.50 -20.73
CA SER A 239 21.24 -1.38 -21.48
C SER A 239 21.38 0.01 -22.12
N LYS A 240 22.61 0.52 -22.23
CA LYS A 240 22.92 1.71 -23.06
C LYS A 240 22.72 1.43 -24.55
N LYS A 241 22.91 0.17 -24.97
CA LYS A 241 22.83 -0.26 -26.37
C LYS A 241 21.89 -1.44 -26.51
N ILE A 242 20.71 -1.19 -27.07
CA ILE A 242 19.75 -2.23 -27.42
C ILE A 242 20.14 -2.93 -28.73
N ASP A 243 19.83 -4.21 -28.87
CA ASP A 243 19.86 -4.91 -30.15
C ASP A 243 18.61 -4.52 -30.95
N GLY A 244 18.74 -3.57 -31.88
CA GLY A 244 17.58 -3.02 -32.60
C GLY A 244 16.77 -4.06 -33.38
N LYS A 245 17.43 -5.08 -33.96
CA LYS A 245 16.74 -6.14 -34.71
C LYS A 245 15.92 -7.02 -33.77
N ARG A 246 16.54 -7.51 -32.69
CA ARG A 246 15.87 -8.38 -31.72
C ARG A 246 14.84 -7.61 -30.88
N ALA A 247 15.07 -6.34 -30.59
CA ALA A 247 14.11 -5.48 -29.89
C ALA A 247 12.86 -5.23 -30.74
N THR A 248 13.01 -4.99 -32.05
CA THR A 248 11.87 -4.87 -32.97
C THR A 248 11.08 -6.18 -33.04
N GLN A 249 11.79 -7.32 -33.14
CA GLN A 249 11.15 -8.65 -33.13
C GLN A 249 10.37 -8.91 -31.82
N LEU A 250 10.94 -8.56 -30.67
CA LEU A 250 10.27 -8.64 -29.37
C LEU A 250 9.02 -7.77 -29.33
N PHE A 251 9.13 -6.52 -29.78
CA PHE A 251 8.00 -5.60 -29.82
C PHE A 251 6.87 -6.15 -30.69
N ASP A 252 7.18 -6.56 -31.93
CA ASP A 252 6.21 -7.16 -32.84
C ASP A 252 5.54 -8.43 -32.27
N LEU A 253 6.32 -9.26 -31.57
CA LEU A 253 5.80 -10.46 -30.93
C LEU A 253 4.80 -10.12 -29.82
N VAL A 254 5.14 -9.14 -28.97
CA VAL A 254 4.29 -8.68 -27.86
C VAL A 254 2.99 -8.06 -28.39
N THR A 255 3.05 -7.24 -29.45
CA THR A 255 1.84 -6.64 -30.05
C THR A 255 0.99 -7.67 -30.78
N SER A 256 1.60 -8.67 -31.44
CA SER A 256 0.87 -9.73 -32.16
C SER A 256 0.11 -10.69 -31.26
N LYS A 257 0.56 -10.86 -30.01
CA LYS A 257 -0.15 -11.69 -29.04
C LYS A 257 -1.43 -10.97 -28.60
N GLY A 258 -2.53 -11.70 -28.59
CA GLY A 258 -3.84 -11.22 -28.11
C GLY A 258 -3.83 -10.95 -26.60
N GLU A 259 -4.82 -11.48 -25.89
CA GLU A 259 -4.81 -11.46 -24.42
C GLU A 259 -3.69 -12.38 -23.90
N PHE A 260 -2.97 -11.95 -22.86
CA PHE A 260 -1.93 -12.76 -22.25
C PHE A 260 -2.53 -13.86 -21.38
N GLY A 261 -2.12 -15.11 -21.65
CA GLY A 261 -2.37 -16.22 -20.74
C GLY A 261 -1.56 -16.12 -19.45
N GLU A 262 -1.68 -17.11 -18.57
CA GLU A 262 -1.04 -17.11 -17.24
C GLU A 262 0.48 -16.92 -17.30
N ILE A 263 1.18 -17.72 -18.12
CA ILE A 263 2.65 -17.71 -18.23
C ILE A 263 3.13 -16.35 -18.79
N ASP A 264 2.51 -15.87 -19.87
CA ASP A 264 2.88 -14.58 -20.49
C ASP A 264 2.64 -13.42 -19.52
N THR A 265 1.55 -13.45 -18.74
CA THR A 265 1.23 -12.44 -17.73
C THR A 265 2.26 -12.42 -16.59
N ILE A 266 2.61 -13.60 -16.05
CA ILE A 266 3.62 -13.73 -14.98
C ILE A 266 4.99 -13.24 -15.48
N ASN A 267 5.39 -13.63 -16.70
CA ASN A 267 6.67 -13.22 -17.27
C ASN A 267 6.73 -11.73 -17.57
N ALA A 268 5.63 -11.13 -18.05
CA ALA A 268 5.54 -9.69 -18.28
C ALA A 268 5.60 -8.89 -16.97
N GLN A 269 4.84 -9.30 -15.94
CA GLN A 269 4.90 -8.69 -14.62
C GLN A 269 6.32 -8.77 -14.04
N LYS A 270 6.92 -9.97 -14.05
CA LYS A 270 8.28 -10.19 -13.54
C LYS A 270 9.32 -9.37 -14.30
N PHE A 271 9.15 -9.21 -15.61
CA PHE A 271 10.00 -8.32 -16.39
C PHE A 271 9.87 -6.87 -15.94
N VAL A 272 8.66 -6.31 -15.89
CA VAL A 272 8.48 -4.91 -15.48
C VAL A 272 9.03 -4.66 -14.08
N GLU A 273 8.78 -5.57 -13.14
CA GLU A 273 9.29 -5.52 -11.76
C GLU A 273 10.83 -5.47 -11.72
N LEU A 274 11.49 -6.44 -12.35
CA LEU A 274 12.95 -6.57 -12.31
C LEU A 274 13.66 -5.53 -13.18
N TYR A 275 13.08 -5.19 -14.33
CA TYR A 275 13.68 -4.30 -15.31
C TYR A 275 13.66 -2.84 -14.87
N LEU A 276 12.62 -2.44 -14.14
CA LEU A 276 12.49 -1.10 -13.56
C LEU A 276 13.01 -1.01 -12.12
N GLY A 277 13.43 -2.14 -11.53
CA GLY A 277 13.95 -2.17 -10.16
C GLY A 277 12.88 -1.84 -9.10
N LEU A 278 11.64 -2.28 -9.33
CA LEU A 278 10.51 -2.00 -8.43
C LEU A 278 10.62 -2.83 -7.15
N GLY A 279 10.43 -2.17 -6.02
CA GLY A 279 10.40 -2.83 -4.71
C GLY A 279 9.00 -3.37 -4.43
N ASN A 280 8.81 -4.67 -4.59
CA ASN A 280 7.54 -5.33 -4.27
C ASN A 280 7.38 -5.52 -2.75
N PHE A 281 7.09 -4.42 -2.06
CA PHE A 281 6.86 -4.38 -0.63
C PHE A 281 5.37 -4.50 -0.33
N ASP A 282 4.92 -5.63 0.23
CA ASP A 282 3.49 -5.82 0.53
C ASP A 282 2.94 -4.75 1.50
N PHE A 283 3.80 -4.15 2.33
CA PHE A 283 3.42 -3.12 3.31
C PHE A 283 3.51 -1.68 2.78
N LEU A 284 3.88 -1.42 1.52
CA LEU A 284 4.12 -0.05 1.06
C LEU A 284 3.50 0.17 -0.30
N TYR A 285 2.59 1.14 -0.35
CA TYR A 285 2.10 1.68 -1.61
C TYR A 285 2.91 2.92 -2.01
N VAL A 286 3.26 3.05 -3.28
CA VAL A 286 3.89 4.20 -3.92
C VAL A 286 3.29 4.38 -5.32
N GLU A 287 2.67 5.52 -5.58
CA GLU A 287 2.01 5.87 -6.84
C GLU A 287 2.97 5.84 -8.05
N ARG A 288 4.25 6.09 -7.82
CA ARG A 288 5.29 6.01 -8.86
C ARG A 288 5.69 4.58 -9.22
N ASP A 289 5.35 3.59 -8.39
CA ASP A 289 5.49 2.19 -8.76
C ASP A 289 4.38 1.85 -9.77
N VAL A 290 4.78 1.64 -11.02
CA VAL A 290 3.82 1.46 -12.12
C VAL A 290 2.97 0.20 -11.97
N LEU A 291 3.47 -0.85 -11.32
CA LEU A 291 2.67 -2.07 -11.12
C LEU A 291 1.68 -1.89 -9.97
N GLN A 292 2.07 -1.21 -8.89
CA GLN A 292 1.14 -0.81 -7.82
C GLN A 292 0.04 0.11 -8.32
N ARG A 293 0.41 1.16 -9.06
CA ARG A 293 -0.55 2.06 -9.68
C ARG A 293 -1.48 1.32 -10.64
N LEU A 294 -0.97 0.37 -11.41
CA LEU A 294 -1.80 -0.41 -12.33
C LEU A 294 -2.83 -1.28 -11.59
N ALA A 295 -2.48 -1.75 -10.40
CA ALA A 295 -3.34 -2.56 -9.56
C ALA A 295 -4.39 -1.74 -8.78
N GLU A 296 -3.99 -0.61 -8.17
CA GLU A 296 -4.87 0.21 -7.32
C GLU A 296 -5.62 1.31 -8.07
N HIS A 297 -4.94 1.97 -9.02
CA HIS A 297 -5.40 3.19 -9.67
C HIS A 297 -5.18 3.15 -11.20
N PRO A 298 -5.67 2.12 -11.92
CA PRO A 298 -5.47 1.99 -13.36
C PRO A 298 -6.03 3.18 -14.16
N GLU A 299 -7.00 3.91 -13.61
CA GLU A 299 -7.57 5.14 -14.17
C GLU A 299 -6.59 6.33 -14.19
N ARG A 300 -5.52 6.29 -13.39
CA ARG A 300 -4.49 7.34 -13.34
C ARG A 300 -3.42 7.22 -14.43
N PHE A 301 -3.50 6.19 -15.27
CA PHE A 301 -2.63 6.09 -16.43
C PHE A 301 -3.17 6.89 -17.62
N GLU A 302 -2.34 7.76 -18.16
CA GLU A 302 -2.55 8.33 -19.48
C GLU A 302 -2.32 7.27 -20.57
N GLU A 303 -2.92 7.48 -21.74
CA GLU A 303 -2.81 6.58 -22.88
C GLU A 303 -2.26 7.34 -24.10
N LYS A 304 -1.45 6.66 -24.91
CA LYS A 304 -0.95 7.16 -26.20
C LYS A 304 -1.21 6.15 -27.31
N THR A 305 -1.26 6.64 -28.55
CA THR A 305 -1.34 5.78 -29.75
C THR A 305 0.04 5.53 -30.31
N ILE A 306 0.36 4.27 -30.61
CA ILE A 306 1.60 3.86 -31.26
C ILE A 306 1.31 3.11 -32.55
N LYS A 307 2.26 3.14 -33.49
CA LYS A 307 2.18 2.39 -34.74
C LYS A 307 2.82 1.01 -34.56
N THR A 308 2.06 -0.04 -34.85
CA THR A 308 2.49 -1.45 -34.83
C THR A 308 2.37 -2.03 -36.24
N LYS A 309 2.86 -3.26 -36.44
CA LYS A 309 2.64 -3.98 -37.71
C LYS A 309 1.17 -4.33 -37.94
N GLN A 310 0.36 -4.40 -36.89
CA GLN A 310 -1.08 -4.67 -36.98
C GLN A 310 -1.92 -3.41 -37.22
N GLY A 311 -1.35 -2.21 -37.08
CA GLY A 311 -2.07 -0.94 -37.24
C GLY A 311 -1.72 0.05 -36.15
N GLU A 312 -2.65 0.92 -35.80
CA GLU A 312 -2.52 1.83 -34.65
C GLU A 312 -3.09 1.15 -33.40
N GLU A 313 -2.32 1.14 -32.32
CA GLU A 313 -2.72 0.57 -31.04
C GLU A 313 -2.62 1.61 -29.93
N LYS A 314 -3.58 1.56 -29.00
CA LYS A 314 -3.62 2.43 -27.82
C LYS A 314 -2.90 1.72 -26.67
N VAL A 315 -1.90 2.36 -26.09
CA VAL A 315 -1.10 1.81 -24.98
C VAL A 315 -1.03 2.80 -23.82
N LEU A 316 -0.78 2.28 -22.63
CA LEU A 316 -0.47 3.11 -21.47
C LEU A 316 0.82 3.91 -21.71
N LEU A 317 0.78 5.19 -21.35
CA LEU A 317 1.93 6.08 -21.43
C LEU A 317 2.97 5.67 -20.37
N PHE A 318 4.19 5.46 -20.84
CA PHE A 318 5.37 5.27 -20.03
C PHE A 318 6.51 6.04 -20.72
N ASN A 319 7.33 6.76 -19.95
CA ASN A 319 8.36 7.67 -20.46
C ASN A 319 9.57 7.80 -19.50
N GLU A 320 9.86 6.75 -18.73
CA GLU A 320 10.86 6.80 -17.65
C GLU A 320 12.24 6.28 -18.09
N THR A 321 12.36 5.53 -19.20
CA THR A 321 13.67 4.95 -19.59
C THR A 321 14.53 5.88 -20.43
N GLY A 322 13.94 6.93 -21.02
CA GLY A 322 14.60 7.80 -22.00
C GLY A 322 14.85 7.13 -23.36
N ASN A 323 14.25 5.97 -23.63
CA ASN A 323 14.32 5.25 -24.89
C ASN A 323 12.90 4.91 -25.38
N GLU A 324 12.49 5.54 -26.48
CA GLU A 324 11.11 5.43 -26.99
C GLU A 324 10.68 3.98 -27.28
N THR A 325 11.58 3.14 -27.81
CA THR A 325 11.26 1.73 -28.11
C THR A 325 10.97 0.94 -26.83
N ILE A 326 11.80 1.15 -25.80
CA ILE A 326 11.63 0.49 -24.50
C ILE A 326 10.37 1.01 -23.83
N ASP A 327 10.17 2.33 -23.85
CA ASP A 327 9.01 2.98 -23.27
C ASP A 327 7.69 2.51 -23.91
N ASN A 328 7.67 2.36 -25.24
CA ASN A 328 6.53 1.79 -25.96
C ASN A 328 6.28 0.32 -25.61
N LEU A 329 7.35 -0.47 -25.45
CA LEU A 329 7.22 -1.86 -25.03
C LEU A 329 6.66 -1.97 -23.61
N VAL A 330 7.21 -1.24 -22.64
CA VAL A 330 6.71 -1.24 -21.25
C VAL A 330 5.26 -0.77 -21.21
N GLY A 331 4.92 0.31 -21.91
CA GLY A 331 3.55 0.80 -22.04
C GLY A 331 2.59 -0.27 -22.60
N MET A 332 3.02 -1.02 -23.62
CA MET A 332 2.24 -2.14 -24.16
C MET A 332 2.07 -3.27 -23.14
N LEU A 333 3.14 -3.67 -22.44
CA LEU A 333 3.06 -4.71 -21.41
C LEU A 333 2.10 -4.31 -20.29
N LEU A 334 2.20 -3.09 -19.77
CA LEU A 334 1.26 -2.57 -18.76
C LEU A 334 -0.19 -2.60 -19.28
N THR A 335 -0.40 -2.29 -20.57
CA THR A 335 -1.73 -2.38 -21.20
C THR A 335 -2.26 -3.82 -21.22
N LYS A 336 -1.41 -4.81 -21.49
CA LYS A 336 -1.77 -6.24 -21.48
C LYS A 336 -1.99 -6.79 -20.07
N LEU A 337 -1.29 -6.24 -19.08
CA LEU A 337 -1.47 -6.58 -17.66
C LEU A 337 -2.76 -5.99 -17.08
N ARG A 338 -3.17 -4.80 -17.55
CA ARG A 338 -4.35 -4.08 -17.04
C ARG A 338 -5.62 -4.94 -17.12
N GLY A 339 -6.22 -5.21 -15.97
CA GLY A 339 -7.47 -5.99 -15.87
C GLY A 339 -7.30 -7.50 -16.13
N ASN A 340 -6.07 -7.99 -16.33
CA ASN A 340 -5.83 -9.41 -16.54
C ASN A 340 -6.00 -10.18 -15.23
N LYS A 341 -6.81 -11.25 -15.22
CA LYS A 341 -7.07 -12.07 -14.02
C LYS A 341 -5.84 -12.77 -13.43
N HIS A 342 -4.78 -12.94 -14.24
CA HIS A 342 -3.51 -13.54 -13.82
C HIS A 342 -2.51 -12.49 -13.31
N PHE A 343 -2.77 -11.20 -13.50
CA PHE A 343 -1.97 -10.12 -12.92
C PHE A 343 -2.28 -10.03 -11.43
N LYS A 344 -1.29 -10.40 -10.61
CA LYS A 344 -1.42 -10.44 -9.15
C LYS A 344 -0.30 -9.60 -8.57
N PHE A 345 -0.57 -8.31 -8.42
CA PHE A 345 0.32 -7.42 -7.69
C PHE A 345 0.00 -7.49 -6.20
N SER A 346 1.02 -7.70 -5.36
CA SER A 346 0.99 -7.66 -3.88
C SER A 346 -0.35 -8.12 -3.28
N GLN A 347 -0.61 -9.43 -3.28
CA GLN A 347 -1.80 -10.00 -2.63
C GLN A 347 -1.45 -10.79 -1.36
N ALA A 348 -0.22 -10.67 -0.86
CA ALA A 348 0.18 -11.42 0.30
C ALA A 348 -0.64 -10.94 1.51
N SER A 349 -1.41 -11.86 2.08
CA SER A 349 -2.04 -11.63 3.36
C SER A 349 -1.12 -12.11 4.48
N VAL A 350 -1.46 -11.79 5.73
CA VAL A 350 -0.75 -12.27 6.93
C VAL A 350 -0.59 -13.80 6.92
N CYS A 351 -1.51 -14.54 6.29
CA CYS A 351 -1.41 -16.00 6.15
C CYS A 351 -0.14 -16.47 5.41
N SER A 352 0.42 -15.66 4.50
CA SER A 352 1.63 -16.00 3.73
C SER A 352 2.89 -16.19 4.58
N THR A 353 2.92 -15.58 5.77
CA THR A 353 4.06 -15.63 6.71
C THR A 353 3.64 -16.15 8.09
N CYS A 354 2.46 -16.75 8.18
CA CYS A 354 1.97 -17.35 9.42
C CYS A 354 2.62 -18.72 9.62
N GLU A 355 3.21 -18.95 10.80
CA GLU A 355 3.89 -20.21 11.13
C GLU A 355 2.91 -21.33 11.53
N ARG A 356 1.60 -21.02 11.59
CA ARG A 356 0.56 -21.96 12.02
C ARG A 356 0.15 -22.91 10.91
N THR A 357 -0.11 -24.14 11.30
CA THR A 357 -0.58 -25.21 10.42
C THR A 357 -2.07 -25.03 10.10
N ILE A 358 -2.38 -25.04 8.80
CA ILE A 358 -3.74 -25.04 8.26
C ILE A 358 -4.00 -26.47 7.75
N VAL A 359 -5.04 -27.12 8.27
CA VAL A 359 -5.39 -28.51 7.93
C VAL A 359 -6.71 -28.57 7.18
N ASP A 360 -7.80 -28.20 7.84
CA ASP A 360 -9.16 -28.41 7.35
C ASP A 360 -9.74 -27.22 6.59
N LYS A 361 -9.14 -26.03 6.73
CA LYS A 361 -9.63 -24.74 6.21
C LYS A 361 -11.09 -24.44 6.56
N THR A 362 -11.63 -25.05 7.61
CA THR A 362 -13.02 -24.93 8.02
C THR A 362 -13.13 -24.89 9.54
N TYR A 363 -14.25 -24.40 10.05
CA TYR A 363 -14.49 -24.30 11.50
C TYR A 363 -15.97 -24.56 11.83
N THR A 364 -16.26 -24.90 13.07
CA THR A 364 -17.63 -25.29 13.54
C THR A 364 -18.21 -24.34 14.59
N THR A 365 -17.41 -23.43 15.14
CA THR A 365 -17.92 -22.42 16.09
C THR A 365 -17.03 -21.20 16.07
N ILE A 366 -17.60 -20.05 16.45
CA ILE A 366 -16.81 -18.87 16.83
C ILE A 366 -16.61 -18.88 18.35
N LYS A 367 -15.41 -18.50 18.77
CA LYS A 367 -15.00 -18.26 20.15
C LYS A 367 -14.60 -16.82 20.33
N ARG A 368 -14.93 -16.26 21.49
CA ARG A 368 -14.36 -15.01 21.98
C ARG A 368 -12.93 -15.24 22.44
N ASP A 369 -12.17 -14.16 22.50
CA ASP A 369 -10.75 -14.15 22.86
C ASP A 369 -10.46 -14.75 24.24
N TYR A 370 -11.38 -14.65 25.20
CA TYR A 370 -11.26 -15.27 26.52
C TYR A 370 -11.72 -16.74 26.59
N GLU A 371 -12.34 -17.28 25.54
CA GLU A 371 -12.97 -18.60 25.57
C GLU A 371 -11.95 -19.70 25.27
N GLY A 372 -11.35 -20.22 26.34
CA GLY A 372 -10.33 -21.26 26.27
C GLY A 372 -8.95 -20.69 25.98
N MET A 373 -8.00 -21.58 25.72
CA MET A 373 -6.62 -21.20 25.43
C MET A 373 -6.23 -21.74 24.04
N PRO A 374 -5.87 -20.88 23.09
CA PRO A 374 -5.50 -21.32 21.75
C PRO A 374 -4.21 -22.13 21.76
N ASN A 375 -4.16 -23.18 20.95
CA ASN A 375 -2.93 -23.88 20.65
C ASN A 375 -1.95 -22.91 19.93
N LYS A 376 -0.64 -23.15 20.05
CA LYS A 376 0.40 -22.41 19.35
C LYS A 376 0.57 -22.84 17.88
N GLU A 377 0.18 -24.07 17.53
CA GLU A 377 0.45 -24.66 16.22
C GLU A 377 -0.72 -24.55 15.25
N LYS A 378 -1.96 -24.76 15.71
CA LYS A 378 -3.14 -24.82 14.82
C LYS A 378 -3.57 -23.42 14.38
N CYS A 379 -4.11 -23.33 13.16
CA CYS A 379 -4.73 -22.10 12.67
C CYS A 379 -5.87 -21.63 13.58
N PHE A 380 -5.83 -20.36 14.01
CA PHE A 380 -6.86 -19.76 14.86
C PHE A 380 -8.27 -19.89 14.30
N LEU A 381 -8.44 -19.75 12.97
CA LEU A 381 -9.74 -19.89 12.32
C LEU A 381 -10.32 -21.29 12.53
N GLU A 382 -9.50 -22.33 12.33
CA GLU A 382 -9.91 -23.72 12.51
C GLU A 382 -10.13 -24.09 13.98
N GLU A 383 -9.56 -23.32 14.92
CA GLU A 383 -9.84 -23.43 16.35
C GLU A 383 -11.11 -22.67 16.77
N GLY A 384 -11.67 -21.86 15.87
CA GLY A 384 -12.87 -21.04 16.07
C GLY A 384 -12.62 -19.61 16.52
N TYR A 385 -11.37 -19.14 16.64
CA TYR A 385 -11.08 -17.77 17.05
C TYR A 385 -11.18 -16.79 15.88
N VAL A 386 -11.61 -15.56 16.18
CA VAL A 386 -11.72 -14.52 15.16
C VAL A 386 -10.34 -14.02 14.74
N CYS A 387 -9.90 -14.30 13.51
CA CYS A 387 -8.58 -13.93 12.99
C CYS A 387 -8.70 -13.28 11.61
N LEU A 388 -8.38 -11.98 11.50
CA LEU A 388 -8.45 -11.22 10.25
C LEU A 388 -7.28 -11.48 9.29
N GLY A 389 -6.38 -12.40 9.62
CA GLY A 389 -5.17 -12.68 8.86
C GLY A 389 -5.39 -12.89 7.35
N PRO A 390 -6.41 -13.65 6.90
CA PRO A 390 -6.63 -13.89 5.47
C PRO A 390 -6.96 -12.64 4.66
N VAL A 391 -7.52 -11.61 5.29
CA VAL A 391 -7.94 -10.35 4.64
C VAL A 391 -7.12 -9.16 5.12
N THR A 392 -5.96 -9.42 5.72
CA THR A 392 -5.06 -8.38 6.21
C THR A 392 -3.77 -8.44 5.43
N LYS A 393 -3.32 -7.30 4.94
CA LYS A 393 -2.06 -7.12 4.21
C LYS A 393 -0.85 -7.64 5.01
N ALA A 394 0.07 -8.31 4.32
CA ALA A 394 1.30 -8.81 4.92
C ALA A 394 2.29 -7.68 5.25
N GLY A 395 3.43 -8.07 5.85
CA GLY A 395 4.55 -7.16 6.15
C GLY A 395 4.72 -6.81 7.61
N CYS A 396 3.76 -7.11 8.49
CA CYS A 396 3.98 -6.99 9.93
C CYS A 396 4.86 -8.10 10.51
N GLY A 397 5.25 -9.12 9.72
CA GLY A 397 5.95 -10.31 10.18
C GLY A 397 5.06 -11.28 10.98
N THR A 398 3.74 -11.11 10.89
CA THR A 398 2.74 -11.95 11.57
C THR A 398 2.97 -12.02 13.07
N LEU A 399 3.25 -10.86 13.68
CA LEU A 399 3.63 -10.75 15.10
C LEU A 399 2.57 -11.30 16.06
N CYS A 400 1.28 -11.00 15.86
CA CYS A 400 0.25 -11.47 16.80
C CYS A 400 0.19 -13.01 16.80
N PRO A 401 0.03 -13.69 15.64
CA PRO A 401 -0.06 -15.14 15.63
C PRO A 401 1.24 -15.86 15.97
N ASN A 402 2.38 -15.38 15.46
CA ASN A 402 3.68 -16.08 15.59
C ASN A 402 4.38 -15.77 16.91
N LYS A 403 4.25 -14.55 17.45
CA LYS A 403 5.01 -14.12 18.64
C LYS A 403 4.16 -13.96 19.90
N ALA A 404 2.88 -13.60 19.76
CA ALA A 404 2.01 -13.34 20.92
C ALA A 404 0.99 -14.46 21.18
N ASN A 405 0.91 -15.50 20.33
CA ASN A 405 -0.17 -16.50 20.38
C ASN A 405 -1.57 -15.85 20.41
N ALA A 406 -1.75 -14.80 19.59
CA ALA A 406 -3.02 -14.08 19.48
C ALA A 406 -3.48 -13.99 18.02
N PRO A 407 -4.80 -14.02 17.74
CA PRO A 407 -5.31 -13.81 16.39
C PRO A 407 -4.88 -12.47 15.78
N CYS A 408 -4.79 -12.41 14.45
CA CYS A 408 -4.58 -11.16 13.74
C CYS A 408 -5.82 -10.27 13.89
N LEU A 409 -5.60 -9.00 14.27
CA LEU A 409 -6.67 -8.01 14.47
C LEU A 409 -6.93 -7.11 13.25
N GLY A 410 -6.16 -7.25 12.17
CA GLY A 410 -6.40 -6.51 10.93
C GLY A 410 -5.79 -5.12 10.82
N CYS A 411 -4.84 -4.74 11.69
CA CYS A 411 -4.35 -3.36 11.78
C CYS A 411 -3.52 -2.85 10.58
N TYR A 412 -3.09 -3.73 9.67
CA TYR A 412 -2.42 -3.34 8.42
C TYR A 412 -3.40 -3.03 7.29
N GLY A 413 -4.70 -3.15 7.53
CA GLY A 413 -5.73 -2.95 6.51
C GLY A 413 -5.77 -4.08 5.48
N PRO A 414 -6.65 -3.96 4.47
CA PRO A 414 -6.82 -5.00 3.46
C PRO A 414 -5.66 -5.06 2.45
N PRO A 415 -5.39 -6.23 1.86
CA PRO A 415 -4.64 -6.32 0.61
C PRO A 415 -5.32 -5.54 -0.52
N GLU A 416 -4.57 -5.24 -1.56
CA GLU A 416 -4.93 -4.38 -2.69
C GLU A 416 -6.19 -4.86 -3.41
N SER A 417 -6.39 -6.18 -3.50
CA SER A 417 -7.56 -6.79 -4.14
C SER A 417 -8.82 -6.81 -3.28
N VAL A 418 -8.73 -6.36 -2.02
CA VAL A 418 -9.83 -6.36 -1.06
C VAL A 418 -10.28 -4.93 -0.81
N LYS A 419 -11.42 -4.56 -1.38
CA LYS A 419 -12.01 -3.23 -1.21
C LYS A 419 -12.44 -2.93 0.22
N ASP A 420 -13.05 -3.90 0.89
CA ASP A 420 -13.61 -3.75 2.24
C ASP A 420 -13.19 -4.94 3.09
N GLN A 421 -12.32 -4.67 4.07
CA GLN A 421 -11.73 -5.70 4.93
C GLN A 421 -12.81 -6.46 5.72
N GLY A 422 -13.74 -5.72 6.35
CA GLY A 422 -14.74 -6.31 7.20
C GLY A 422 -15.74 -7.15 6.42
N ALA A 423 -16.25 -6.62 5.30
CA ALA A 423 -17.15 -7.35 4.41
C ALA A 423 -16.49 -8.60 3.82
N LYS A 424 -15.21 -8.51 3.41
CA LYS A 424 -14.47 -9.66 2.90
C LYS A 424 -14.21 -10.70 3.98
N MET A 425 -13.97 -10.28 5.23
CA MET A 425 -13.82 -11.22 6.34
C MET A 425 -15.13 -11.94 6.62
N LEU A 426 -16.25 -11.23 6.68
CA LEU A 426 -17.58 -11.81 6.86
C LEU A 426 -17.90 -12.85 5.78
N ALA A 427 -17.68 -12.51 4.50
CA ALA A 427 -17.86 -13.46 3.39
C ALA A 427 -16.95 -14.70 3.53
N THR A 428 -15.73 -14.49 4.03
CA THR A 428 -14.77 -15.58 4.30
C THR A 428 -15.27 -16.46 5.45
N TYR A 429 -15.72 -15.89 6.56
CA TYR A 429 -16.30 -16.65 7.68
C TYR A 429 -17.51 -17.47 7.23
N ALA A 430 -18.44 -16.86 6.51
CA ALA A 430 -19.63 -17.54 6.02
C ALA A 430 -19.25 -18.73 5.11
N SER A 431 -18.24 -18.56 4.25
CA SER A 431 -17.81 -19.61 3.31
C SER A 431 -17.08 -20.79 3.97
N LEU A 432 -16.40 -20.56 5.11
CA LEU A 432 -15.60 -21.59 5.79
C LEU A 432 -16.34 -22.27 6.97
N SER A 433 -17.53 -21.76 7.34
CA SER A 433 -18.35 -22.33 8.41
C SER A 433 -18.91 -23.70 8.01
N ARG A 434 -18.88 -24.67 8.93
CA ARG A 434 -19.64 -25.93 8.85
C ARG A 434 -20.88 -25.94 9.75
N THR A 435 -21.29 -24.76 10.19
CA THR A 435 -22.37 -24.53 11.15
C THR A 435 -23.40 -23.60 10.53
N ASP A 436 -24.63 -23.72 11.02
CA ASP A 436 -25.75 -22.90 10.58
C ASP A 436 -25.46 -21.39 10.71
N PRO A 437 -25.79 -20.57 9.70
CA PRO A 437 -25.54 -19.13 9.73
C PRO A 437 -26.20 -18.37 10.88
N ASP A 438 -27.39 -18.78 11.34
CA ASP A 438 -28.10 -18.08 12.41
C ASP A 438 -27.40 -18.34 13.76
N GLU A 439 -26.97 -19.59 13.99
CA GLU A 439 -26.15 -19.93 15.16
C GLU A 439 -24.81 -19.18 15.19
N LEU A 440 -24.21 -18.98 14.01
CA LEU A 440 -22.96 -18.24 13.88
C LEU A 440 -23.16 -16.76 14.20
N THR A 441 -24.21 -16.15 13.63
CA THR A 441 -24.51 -14.73 13.78
C THR A 441 -24.85 -14.40 15.23
N ALA A 442 -25.58 -15.28 15.92
CA ALA A 442 -25.91 -15.11 17.34
C ALA A 442 -24.68 -15.01 18.26
N LYS A 443 -23.52 -15.54 17.84
CA LYS A 443 -22.25 -15.47 18.61
C LYS A 443 -21.45 -14.19 18.35
N ILE A 444 -21.77 -13.43 17.31
CA ILE A 444 -21.07 -12.21 16.92
C ILE A 444 -21.82 -11.00 17.52
N LEU A 445 -21.41 -10.62 18.73
CA LEU A 445 -22.09 -9.54 19.47
C LEU A 445 -21.72 -8.13 18.98
N ASP A 446 -20.52 -7.95 18.43
CA ASP A 446 -20.01 -6.66 17.96
C ASP A 446 -19.34 -6.83 16.58
N PRO A 447 -20.12 -6.95 15.49
CA PRO A 447 -19.57 -7.15 14.16
C PRO A 447 -18.70 -5.96 13.71
N ALA A 448 -19.06 -4.73 14.08
CA ALA A 448 -18.32 -3.54 13.68
C ALA A 448 -16.93 -3.50 14.35
N GLY A 449 -16.86 -3.68 15.67
CA GLY A 449 -15.60 -3.70 16.42
C GLY A 449 -14.76 -4.96 16.25
N LEU A 450 -15.35 -6.06 15.74
CA LEU A 450 -14.62 -7.27 15.36
C LEU A 450 -14.03 -7.17 13.95
N PHE A 451 -14.82 -6.80 12.94
CA PHE A 451 -14.40 -6.90 11.54
C PHE A 451 -13.88 -5.59 10.94
N ASN A 452 -14.23 -4.44 11.53
CA ASN A 452 -13.84 -3.11 11.04
C ASN A 452 -13.09 -2.28 12.09
N ARG A 453 -12.46 -2.94 13.07
CA ARG A 453 -11.73 -2.29 14.18
C ARG A 453 -10.76 -1.19 13.73
N PHE A 454 -10.10 -1.39 12.59
CA PHE A 454 -9.09 -0.47 12.07
C PHE A 454 -9.49 0.22 10.77
N THR A 455 -10.65 -0.11 10.21
CA THR A 455 -10.99 0.18 8.81
C THR A 455 -12.38 0.77 8.63
N LEU A 456 -13.18 0.96 9.70
CA LEU A 456 -14.57 1.43 9.58
C LEU A 456 -14.71 2.74 8.80
N ALA A 457 -13.84 3.73 9.05
CA ALA A 457 -13.92 5.02 8.36
C ALA A 457 -13.62 4.92 6.85
N ALA A 458 -12.80 3.95 6.44
CA ALA A 458 -12.50 3.65 5.04
C ALA A 458 -13.41 2.57 4.44
N SER A 459 -14.27 1.94 5.24
CA SER A 459 -15.18 0.90 4.78
C SER A 459 -16.26 1.47 3.85
N THR A 460 -16.93 0.59 3.14
CA THR A 460 -18.07 0.96 2.27
C THR A 460 -19.19 1.64 3.05
N PHE A 461 -19.33 1.35 4.34
CA PHE A 461 -20.33 1.95 5.21
C PHE A 461 -19.90 3.32 5.75
N GLY A 462 -18.61 3.53 5.98
CA GLY A 462 -18.02 4.75 6.54
C GLY A 462 -18.44 5.11 7.97
N GLY A 463 -19.51 4.51 8.50
CA GLY A 463 -20.09 4.77 9.81
C GLY A 463 -21.53 4.24 9.91
N ARG A 464 -22.17 4.44 11.06
CA ARG A 464 -23.60 4.17 11.23
C ARG A 464 -24.40 5.18 10.40
N VAL A 465 -25.51 4.71 9.84
CA VAL A 465 -26.54 5.55 9.23
C VAL A 465 -27.79 5.38 10.09
N GLU A 466 -28.39 6.48 10.52
CA GLU A 466 -29.67 6.44 11.21
C GLU A 466 -30.76 6.13 10.19
N ASP A 467 -31.56 5.10 10.48
CA ASP A 467 -32.70 4.74 9.65
C ASP A 467 -33.82 5.74 9.92
N THR A 468 -33.86 6.83 9.15
CA THR A 468 -34.90 7.87 9.25
C THR A 468 -36.26 7.41 8.71
N THR A 469 -36.40 6.13 8.33
CA THR A 469 -37.61 5.60 7.69
C THR A 469 -38.73 5.28 8.69
N GLU A 470 -38.48 5.30 10.00
CA GLU A 470 -39.53 5.11 11.02
C GLU A 470 -40.32 6.38 11.37
N GLU A 471 -39.91 7.58 10.94
CA GLU A 471 -40.70 8.82 11.13
C GLU A 471 -41.86 8.98 10.11
N LYS A 472 -42.14 7.97 9.28
CA LYS A 472 -43.22 7.98 8.26
C LYS A 472 -44.19 6.79 8.32
N LYS A 473 -44.37 6.15 9.48
CA LYS A 473 -45.52 5.29 9.78
C LYS A 473 -46.24 5.80 11.01
#